data_AF-A0A6P2LUU1-F1
#
_entry.id   AF-A0A6P2LUU1-F1
#
_cell.length_a   1.000
_cell.length_b   1.000
_cell.length_c   1.000
_cell.angle_alpha   90.00
_cell.angle_beta   90.00
_cell.angle_gamma   90.00
#
_symmetry.space_group_name_H-M   'P 1'
#
loop_
_entity.id
_entity.type
_entity.pdbx_description
1 polymer ?
#
loop_
_entity_poly.entity_id
_entity_poly.type
_entity_poly.pdbx_seq_one_letter_code
_entity_poly.pdbx_strand_id
1 'polypeptide(L)'
;MKLTEPIRNIGWFNAGLAVALLLLVALSGCASTTPPAPVVQYVPVKAHPIPLPGRPHLAVQDLSSTEDAPTVMKAYTASLVQCTGYASELETLIVKANAQ
;
A
#
# COMPACT_ATOMS: atom_id res chain seq x y z
N MET A 1 4.46 -73.87 48.06
CA MET A 1 4.12 -72.46 47.79
C MET A 1 5.40 -71.67 47.53
N LYS A 2 5.62 -71.19 46.30
CA LYS A 2 6.47 -70.05 45.90
C LYS A 2 6.60 -70.10 44.37
N LEU A 3 5.61 -69.53 43.67
CA LEU A 3 5.59 -69.46 42.20
C LEU A 3 4.99 -68.13 41.73
N THR A 4 5.26 -67.07 42.50
CA THR A 4 4.57 -65.77 42.37
C THR A 4 5.50 -64.58 42.13
N GLU A 5 6.80 -64.79 41.94
CA GLU A 5 7.74 -63.68 41.73
C GLU A 5 8.07 -63.33 40.27
N PRO A 6 8.20 -64.25 39.28
CA PRO A 6 8.64 -63.85 37.94
C PRO A 6 7.56 -63.12 37.12
N ILE A 7 6.27 -63.37 37.43
CA ILE A 7 5.13 -62.80 36.69
C ILE A 7 4.95 -61.31 37.02
N ARG A 8 5.30 -60.88 38.24
CA ARG A 8 5.17 -59.49 38.69
C ARG A 8 6.15 -58.56 37.97
N ASN A 9 7.36 -59.03 37.66
CA ASN A 9 8.39 -58.22 37.00
C ASN A 9 8.10 -57.95 35.51
N ILE A 10 7.47 -58.90 34.81
CA ILE A 10 7.08 -58.73 33.41
C ILE A 10 5.97 -57.68 33.25
N GLY A 11 5.03 -57.62 34.21
CA GLY A 11 3.98 -56.59 34.22
C GLY A 11 4.53 -55.18 34.41
N TRP A 12 5.52 -55.00 35.28
CA TRP A 12 6.15 -53.70 35.54
C TRP A 12 6.99 -53.18 34.36
N PHE A 13 7.70 -54.07 33.64
CA PHE A 13 8.42 -53.68 32.43
C PHE A 13 7.48 -53.18 31.32
N ASN A 14 6.35 -53.86 31.12
CA ASN A 14 5.35 -53.45 30.13
C ASN A 14 4.66 -52.12 30.52
N ALA A 15 4.39 -51.92 31.81
CA ALA A 15 3.83 -50.66 32.30
C ALA A 15 4.81 -49.48 32.12
N GLY A 16 6.11 -49.68 32.40
CA GLY A 16 7.13 -48.67 32.18
C GLY A 16 7.29 -48.29 30.70
N LEU A 17 7.25 -49.28 29.81
CA LEU A 17 7.32 -49.06 28.36
C LEU A 17 6.09 -48.32 27.82
N ALA A 18 4.90 -48.64 28.31
CA ALA A 18 3.66 -47.95 27.93
C ALA A 18 3.67 -46.47 28.37
N VAL A 19 4.13 -46.18 29.59
CA VAL A 19 4.25 -44.80 30.09
C VAL A 19 5.30 -44.02 29.30
N ALA A 20 6.43 -44.64 28.98
CA ALA A 20 7.48 -44.01 28.17
C ALA A 20 6.99 -43.67 26.75
N LEU A 21 6.24 -44.58 26.11
CA LEU A 21 5.64 -44.32 24.79
C LEU A 21 4.59 -43.20 24.85
N LEU A 22 3.78 -43.16 25.91
CA LEU A 22 2.74 -42.15 26.07
C LEU A 22 3.35 -40.74 26.29
N LEU A 23 4.46 -40.66 27.03
CA LEU A 23 5.23 -39.42 27.19
C LEU A 23 5.88 -38.97 25.88
N LEU A 24 6.43 -39.89 25.09
CA LEU A 24 7.00 -39.59 23.77
C LEU A 24 5.95 -39.04 22.80
N VAL A 25 4.76 -39.63 22.77
CA VAL A 25 3.64 -39.13 21.95
C VAL A 25 3.20 -37.75 22.41
N ALA A 26 3.08 -37.54 23.73
CA ALA A 26 2.69 -36.24 24.29
C ALA A 26 3.69 -35.12 23.95
N LEU A 27 4.99 -35.42 23.88
CA LEU A 27 6.03 -34.44 23.55
C LEU A 27 6.20 -34.21 22.04
N SER A 28 5.78 -35.15 21.19
CA SER A 28 5.89 -35.04 19.72
C SER A 28 5.01 -33.95 19.09
N GLY A 29 4.00 -33.46 19.82
CA GLY A 29 3.06 -32.45 19.32
C GLY A 29 3.52 -31.00 19.45
N CYS A 30 4.60 -30.70 20.17
CA CYS A 30 4.99 -29.32 20.49
C CYS A 30 5.97 -28.68 19.50
N ALA A 31 6.43 -29.39 18.48
CA ALA A 31 7.54 -28.94 17.63
C ALA A 31 7.10 -28.62 16.19
N SER A 32 6.01 -27.88 15.97
CA SER A 32 5.68 -27.35 14.63
C SER A 32 4.63 -26.24 14.67
N THR A 33 4.98 -25.09 15.24
CA THR A 33 4.27 -23.84 14.92
C THR A 33 5.27 -22.86 14.34
N THR A 34 5.55 -23.00 13.03
CA THR A 34 6.22 -21.94 12.28
C THR A 34 5.30 -20.72 12.30
N PRO A 35 5.74 -19.56 12.83
CA PRO A 35 4.91 -18.36 12.77
C PRO A 35 4.65 -18.01 11.29
N PRO A 36 3.39 -17.75 10.90
CA PRO A 36 3.09 -17.38 9.52
C PRO A 36 3.87 -16.11 9.17
N ALA A 37 4.56 -16.14 8.03
CA ALA A 37 5.25 -14.96 7.53
C ALA A 37 4.23 -13.83 7.31
N PRO A 38 4.57 -12.56 7.64
CA PRO A 38 3.67 -11.45 7.41
C PRO A 38 3.40 -11.33 5.91
N VAL A 39 2.13 -11.50 5.51
CA VAL A 39 1.69 -11.25 4.14
C VAL A 39 1.72 -9.74 3.94
N VAL A 40 2.72 -9.24 3.22
CA VAL A 40 2.78 -7.82 2.81
C VAL A 40 1.73 -7.62 1.74
N GLN A 41 0.56 -7.14 2.14
CA GLN A 41 -0.51 -6.80 1.23
C GLN A 41 -0.22 -5.42 0.63
N TYR A 42 0.28 -5.38 -0.61
CA TYR A 42 0.42 -4.14 -1.36
C TYR A 42 -0.97 -3.62 -1.71
N VAL A 43 -1.45 -2.66 -0.92
CA VAL A 43 -2.64 -1.90 -1.29
C VAL A 43 -2.20 -0.85 -2.31
N PRO A 44 -2.72 -0.85 -3.55
CA PRO A 44 -2.44 0.22 -4.48
C PRO A 44 -2.96 1.52 -3.86
N VAL A 45 -2.05 2.43 -3.51
CA VAL A 45 -2.40 3.76 -3.05
C VAL A 45 -3.03 4.48 -4.23
N LYS A 46 -4.35 4.69 -4.17
CA LYS A 46 -5.07 5.44 -5.17
C LYS A 46 -4.61 6.90 -5.05
N ALA A 47 -3.74 7.35 -5.95
CA ALA A 47 -3.27 8.72 -5.95
C ALA A 47 -4.46 9.68 -5.97
N HIS A 48 -4.46 10.68 -5.08
CA HIS A 48 -5.52 11.68 -5.07
C HIS A 48 -5.48 12.48 -6.39
N PRO A 49 -6.65 12.80 -6.99
CA PRO A 49 -6.69 13.58 -8.21
C PRO A 49 -5.99 14.93 -7.98
N ILE A 50 -5.04 15.27 -8.84
CA ILE A 50 -4.44 16.60 -8.84
C ILE A 50 -5.47 17.56 -9.46
N PRO A 51 -5.91 18.61 -8.73
CA PRO A 51 -6.87 19.56 -9.26
C PRO A 51 -6.24 20.34 -10.42
N LEU A 52 -6.91 20.34 -11.57
CA LEU A 52 -6.49 21.12 -12.73
C LEU A 52 -6.92 22.58 -12.57
N PRO A 53 -6.05 23.55 -12.89
CA PRO A 53 -6.42 24.95 -12.89
C PRO A 53 -7.46 25.20 -13.99
N GLY A 54 -8.46 26.03 -13.66
CA GLY A 54 -9.48 26.45 -14.62
C GLY A 54 -8.87 27.24 -15.78
N ARG A 55 -9.54 27.21 -16.94
CA ARG A 55 -9.10 27.99 -18.11
C ARG A 55 -9.01 29.48 -17.74
N PRO A 56 -7.91 30.17 -18.06
CA PRO A 56 -7.78 31.58 -17.74
C PRO A 56 -8.75 32.41 -18.58
N HIS A 57 -9.34 33.42 -17.94
CA HIS A 57 -10.05 34.49 -18.64
C HIS A 57 -9.02 35.40 -19.31
N LEU A 58 -9.12 35.55 -20.63
CA LEU A 58 -8.15 36.31 -21.42
C LEU A 58 -8.61 37.76 -21.54
N ALA A 59 -7.72 38.71 -21.35
CA ALA A 59 -8.05 40.14 -21.45
C ALA A 59 -8.66 40.53 -22.81
N VAL A 60 -8.35 39.80 -23.89
CA VAL A 60 -8.98 40.01 -25.21
C VAL A 60 -10.48 39.69 -25.25
N GLN A 61 -11.00 38.90 -24.30
CA GLN A 61 -12.42 38.55 -24.22
C GLN A 61 -13.27 39.72 -23.71
N ASP A 62 -12.65 40.69 -23.04
CA ASP A 62 -13.31 41.89 -22.52
C ASP A 62 -13.29 43.06 -23.54
N LEU A 63 -12.64 42.89 -24.68
CA LEU A 63 -12.57 43.94 -25.71
C LEU A 63 -13.93 44.12 -26.39
N SER A 64 -14.36 45.39 -26.51
CA SER A 64 -15.46 45.76 -27.39
C SER A 64 -15.01 45.77 -28.86
N SER A 65 -15.96 45.73 -29.80
CA SER A 65 -15.67 45.82 -31.24
C SER A 65 -15.15 47.20 -31.68
N THR A 66 -15.20 48.19 -30.80
CA THR A 66 -14.86 49.60 -31.10
C THR A 66 -13.59 50.07 -30.39
N GLU A 67 -12.87 49.18 -29.70
CA GLU A 67 -11.62 49.53 -29.02
C GLU A 67 -10.55 50.01 -30.00
N ASP A 68 -9.71 50.93 -29.54
CA ASP A 68 -8.60 51.46 -30.30
C ASP A 68 -7.41 50.49 -30.35
N ALA A 69 -6.60 50.60 -31.41
CA ALA A 69 -5.46 49.72 -31.66
C ALA A 69 -4.50 49.54 -30.46
N PRO A 70 -4.10 50.58 -29.69
CA PRO A 70 -3.21 50.37 -28.55
C PRO A 70 -3.87 49.60 -27.40
N THR A 71 -5.17 49.78 -27.17
CA THR A 71 -5.92 49.00 -26.17
C THR A 71 -6.02 47.54 -26.56
N VAL A 72 -6.30 47.26 -27.84
CA VAL A 72 -6.29 45.90 -28.39
C VAL A 72 -4.91 45.25 -28.21
N MET A 73 -3.84 45.96 -28.55
CA MET A 73 -2.48 45.44 -28.39
C MET A 73 -2.10 45.16 -26.92
N LYS A 74 -2.56 46.01 -26.00
CA LYS A 74 -2.35 45.80 -24.56
C LYS A 74 -3.10 44.56 -24.06
N ALA A 75 -4.37 44.40 -24.44
CA ALA A 75 -5.16 43.23 -24.09
C ALA A 75 -4.59 41.93 -24.70
N TYR A 76 -4.11 41.99 -25.94
CA TYR A 76 -3.42 40.86 -26.57
C TYR A 76 -2.15 40.46 -25.81
N THR A 77 -1.32 41.44 -25.45
CA THR A 77 -0.09 41.19 -24.68
C THR A 77 -0.40 40.60 -23.31
N ALA A 78 -1.39 41.14 -22.60
CA ALA A 78 -1.85 40.59 -21.33
C ALA A 78 -2.35 39.14 -21.47
N SER A 79 -3.09 38.86 -22.55
CA SER A 79 -3.59 37.52 -22.84
C SER A 79 -2.48 36.52 -23.11
N LEU A 80 -1.41 36.94 -23.80
CA LEU A 80 -0.23 36.10 -23.98
C LEU A 80 0.42 35.74 -22.64
N VAL A 81 0.61 36.73 -21.76
CA VAL A 81 1.18 36.50 -20.42
C VAL A 81 0.30 35.55 -19.58
N GLN A 82 -1.03 35.70 -19.66
CA GLN A 82 -1.97 34.80 -19.00
C GLN A 82 -1.87 33.37 -19.53
N CYS A 83 -1.76 33.19 -20.86
CA CYS A 83 -1.57 31.89 -21.48
C CYS A 83 -0.23 31.25 -21.06
N THR A 84 0.87 32.00 -21.05
CA THR A 84 2.19 31.46 -20.66
C THR A 84 2.25 31.10 -19.18
N GLY A 85 1.62 31.91 -18.31
CA GLY A 85 1.48 31.60 -16.89
C GLY A 85 0.70 30.31 -16.67
N TYR A 86 -0.45 30.16 -17.34
CA TYR A 86 -1.27 28.95 -17.27
C TYR A 86 -0.55 27.70 -17.77
N ALA A 87 0.19 27.80 -18.88
CA ALA A 87 0.99 26.70 -19.40
C ALA A 87 2.05 26.24 -18.38
N SER A 88 2.75 27.18 -17.73
CA SER A 88 3.73 26.89 -16.68
C SER A 88 3.12 26.19 -15.46
N GLU A 89 1.93 26.61 -15.04
CA GLU A 89 1.19 25.93 -13.97
C GLU A 89 0.85 24.48 -14.36
N LEU A 90 0.38 24.25 -15.59
CA LEU A 90 0.09 22.91 -16.09
C LEU A 90 1.35 22.03 -16.15
N GLU A 91 2.47 22.56 -16.63
CA GLU A 91 3.76 21.85 -16.66
C GLU A 91 4.18 21.43 -15.24
N THR A 92 4.02 22.32 -14.26
CA THR A 92 4.30 22.03 -12.86
C THR A 92 3.44 20.88 -12.33
N LEU A 93 2.15 20.83 -12.71
CA LEU A 93 1.25 19.74 -12.34
C LEU A 93 1.61 18.42 -13.02
N ILE A 94 2.06 18.45 -14.28
CA ILE A 94 2.54 17.26 -14.98
C ILE A 94 3.78 16.69 -14.29
N VAL A 95 4.75 17.53 -13.93
CA VAL A 95 5.95 17.11 -13.19
C VAL A 95 5.55 16.50 -11.84
N LYS A 96 4.64 17.14 -11.11
CA LYS A 96 4.13 16.63 -9.83
C LYS A 96 3.41 15.30 -9.98
N ALA A 97 2.63 15.12 -11.04
CA ALA A 97 1.93 13.87 -11.34
C ALA A 97 2.90 12.72 -11.63
N ASN A 98 3.98 12.99 -12.38
CA ASN A 98 4.97 11.98 -12.76
C ASN A 98 5.97 11.63 -11.65
N ALA A 99 6.06 12.46 -10.61
CA ALA A 99 6.91 12.22 -9.44
C ALA A 99 6.23 11.37 -8.34
N GLN A 100 4.96 11.02 -8.52
CA GLN A 100 4.17 10.14 -7.64
C GLN A 100 4.15 8.71 -8.17
#